data_AF-A0A954IKL5-F1
#
_entry.id   AF-A0A954IKL5-F1
#
_cell.length_a   1.000
_cell.length_b   1.000
_cell.length_c   1.000
_cell.angle_alpha   90.00
_cell.angle_beta   90.00
_cell.angle_gamma   90.00
#
_symmetry.space_group_name_H-M   'P 1'
#
loop_
_entity.id
_entity.type
_entity.pdbx_description
1 polymer ?
#
loop_
_entity_poly.entity_id
_entity_poly.type
_entity_poly.pdbx_seq_one_letter_code
_entity_poly.pdbx_strand_id
1 'polypeptide(L)'
;MTLNIINNATCTFCGCVCDDIELHADDVRIHEAKKACVLGKSWFLNHTAEHHYPDALIDGREATVDEAIEAAATFLHEADMPLVYGMSNTTCEAQKECVALADLIGGLLDSHTSL
;
A
#
# COMPACT_ATOMS: atom_id res chain seq x y z
N MET A 1 12.78 15.07 22.17
CA MET A 1 12.80 14.06 21.08
C MET A 1 13.65 14.64 19.96
N THR A 2 14.64 13.90 19.48
CA THR A 2 15.48 14.34 18.36
C THR A 2 14.76 13.94 17.08
N LEU A 3 14.49 14.89 16.20
CA LEU A 3 13.90 14.62 14.89
C LEU A 3 15.02 14.34 13.87
N ASN A 4 14.88 13.27 13.12
CA ASN A 4 15.68 12.96 11.95
C ASN A 4 15.12 13.73 10.75
N ILE A 5 16.00 14.41 10.02
CA ILE A 5 15.64 15.16 8.81
C ILE A 5 16.00 14.30 7.60
N ILE A 6 14.98 13.91 6.84
CA ILE A 6 15.12 13.17 5.59
C ILE A 6 14.88 14.14 4.44
N ASN A 7 15.89 14.36 3.62
CA ASN A 7 15.80 15.22 2.44
C ASN A 7 15.49 14.40 1.19
N ASN A 8 14.87 15.02 0.20
CA ASN A 8 14.55 14.44 -1.10
C ASN A 8 13.71 13.14 -0.98
N ALA A 9 12.74 13.15 -0.07
CA ALA A 9 11.76 12.08 0.01
C ALA A 9 10.78 12.18 -1.16
N THR A 10 10.42 11.04 -1.74
CA THR A 10 9.44 10.97 -2.83
C THR A 10 8.02 10.90 -2.30
N CYS A 11 7.16 11.81 -2.74
CA CYS A 11 5.72 11.79 -2.46
C CYS A 11 5.01 10.81 -3.40
N THR A 12 4.37 9.79 -2.83
CA THR A 12 3.64 8.73 -3.57
C THR A 12 2.13 8.93 -3.56
N PHE A 13 1.64 10.15 -3.32
CA PHE A 13 0.20 10.40 -3.26
C PHE A 13 -0.45 10.49 -4.65
N CYS A 14 0.12 11.26 -5.58
CA CYS A 14 -0.42 11.43 -6.93
C CYS A 14 0.66 11.20 -7.99
N GLY A 15 0.27 11.23 -9.27
CA GLY A 15 1.17 11.01 -10.41
C GLY A 15 2.25 12.06 -10.64
N CYS A 16 2.35 13.13 -9.82
CA CYS A 16 3.44 14.10 -9.93
C CYS A 16 4.76 13.57 -9.38
N VAL A 17 4.70 12.66 -8.38
CA VAL A 17 5.88 11.99 -7.80
C VAL A 17 6.99 12.98 -7.36
N CYS A 18 6.61 14.08 -6.71
CA CYS A 18 7.58 15.09 -6.26
C CYS A 18 8.64 14.46 -5.35
N ASP A 19 9.91 14.66 -5.65
CA ASP A 19 11.06 13.98 -5.04
C ASP A 19 11.93 14.91 -4.18
N ASP A 20 11.44 16.10 -3.84
CA ASP A 20 12.17 17.12 -3.12
C ASP A 20 11.64 17.39 -1.69
N ILE A 21 10.79 16.48 -1.18
CA ILE A 21 10.13 16.64 0.12
C ILE A 21 11.14 16.50 1.26
N GLU A 22 11.07 17.42 2.21
CA GLU A 22 11.86 17.36 3.46
C GLU A 22 10.93 16.89 4.59
N LEU A 23 11.22 15.71 5.13
CA LEU A 23 10.46 15.07 6.21
C LEU A 23 11.22 15.19 7.53
N HIS A 24 10.48 15.52 8.59
CA HIS A 24 10.99 15.54 9.96
C HIS A 24 10.27 14.45 10.73
N ALA A 25 10.99 13.38 11.08
CA ALA A 25 10.41 12.19 11.69
C ALA A 25 11.19 11.78 12.93
N ASP A 26 10.53 11.10 13.87
CA ASP A 26 11.19 10.28 14.88
C ASP A 26 11.00 8.79 14.56
N ASP A 27 11.31 7.91 15.50
CA ASP A 27 11.16 6.45 15.31
C ASP A 27 9.70 5.98 15.21
N VAL A 28 8.73 6.85 15.51
CA VAL A 28 7.31 6.48 15.59
C VAL A 28 6.51 7.10 14.45
N ARG A 29 6.79 8.36 14.08
CA ARG A 29 5.98 9.07 13.07
C ARG A 29 6.69 10.22 12.38
N ILE A 30 6.07 10.68 11.28
CA ILE A 30 6.42 11.91 10.57
C ILE A 30 5.67 13.08 11.21
N HIS A 31 6.40 14.10 11.67
CA HIS A 31 5.84 15.30 12.33
C HIS A 31 5.68 16.48 11.38
N GLU A 32 6.57 16.61 10.39
CA GLU A 32 6.53 17.70 9.41
C GLU A 32 6.89 17.19 8.02
N ALA A 33 6.18 17.71 7.01
CA ALA A 33 6.49 17.51 5.59
C ALA A 33 6.55 18.87 4.89
N LYS A 34 7.76 19.38 4.65
CA LYS A 34 7.98 20.65 3.95
C LYS A 34 8.00 20.41 2.44
N LYS A 35 7.61 21.45 1.69
CA LYS A 35 7.39 21.45 0.22
C LYS A 35 6.29 20.51 -0.29
N ALA A 36 5.74 19.65 0.55
CA ALA A 36 4.54 18.88 0.22
C ALA A 36 3.32 19.80 0.06
N CYS A 37 2.51 19.54 -0.98
CA CYS A 37 1.19 20.16 -1.16
C CYS A 37 0.19 19.63 -0.10
N VAL A 38 -1.05 20.11 -0.12
CA VAL A 38 -2.08 19.66 0.84
C VAL A 38 -2.30 18.14 0.83
N LEU A 39 -2.25 17.53 -0.36
CA LEU A 39 -2.41 16.09 -0.54
C LEU A 39 -1.21 15.31 0.03
N GLY A 40 0.01 15.73 -0.31
CA GLY A 40 1.23 15.11 0.22
C GLY A 40 1.34 15.26 1.74
N LYS A 41 0.94 16.40 2.31
CA LYS A 41 0.88 16.56 3.77
C LYS A 41 -0.13 15.60 4.40
N SER A 42 -1.30 15.44 3.80
CA SER A 42 -2.28 14.46 4.28
C SER A 42 -1.72 13.04 4.25
N TRP A 43 -1.03 12.69 3.15
CA TRP A 43 -0.36 11.40 3.00
C TRP A 43 0.65 11.14 4.12
N PHE A 44 1.63 12.03 4.29
CA PHE A 44 2.72 11.83 5.24
C PHE A 44 2.32 11.94 6.70
N LEU A 45 1.35 12.80 7.05
CA LEU A 45 1.06 13.13 8.45
C LEU A 45 -0.08 12.31 9.06
N ASN A 46 -0.96 11.71 8.24
CA ASN A 46 -2.14 10.99 8.73
C ASN A 46 -2.02 9.46 8.62
N HIS A 47 -0.96 8.93 8.00
CA HIS A 47 -0.68 7.50 8.10
C HIS A 47 -0.05 7.21 9.46
N THR A 48 -0.75 6.44 10.28
CA THR A 48 -0.24 5.99 11.58
C THR A 48 0.22 4.54 11.47
N ALA A 49 1.30 4.20 12.16
CA ALA A 49 1.70 2.81 12.40
C ALA A 49 0.91 2.21 13.60
N GLU A 50 -0.17 2.86 14.03
CA GLU A 50 -0.99 2.38 15.13
C GLU A 50 -1.79 1.17 14.67
N HIS A 51 -1.56 0.05 15.37
CA HIS A 51 -2.21 -1.22 15.07
C HIS A 51 -3.64 -1.22 15.64
N HIS A 52 -4.56 -0.59 14.91
CA HIS A 52 -5.97 -0.48 15.31
C HIS A 52 -6.83 -1.68 14.89
N TYR A 53 -6.36 -2.45 13.91
CA TYR A 53 -7.11 -3.55 13.30
C TYR A 53 -6.22 -4.80 13.21
N PRO A 54 -6.80 -6.02 13.29
CA PRO A 54 -6.06 -7.24 13.01
C PRO A 54 -5.44 -7.22 11.62
N ASP A 55 -4.31 -7.91 11.46
CA ASP A 55 -3.60 -7.99 10.18
C ASP A 55 -4.44 -8.68 9.10
N ALA A 56 -5.35 -9.58 9.50
CA ALA A 56 -6.28 -10.23 8.60
C ALA A 56 -7.61 -10.60 9.27
N LEU A 57 -8.64 -10.71 8.43
CA LEU A 57 -9.96 -11.20 8.79
C LEU A 57 -10.42 -12.25 7.77
N ILE A 58 -10.97 -13.37 8.23
CA ILE A 58 -11.69 -14.36 7.41
C ILE A 58 -13.14 -14.37 7.89
N ASP A 59 -14.08 -14.06 6.99
CA ASP A 59 -15.51 -13.93 7.32
C ASP A 59 -15.79 -13.05 8.54
N GLY A 60 -15.05 -11.95 8.66
CA GLY A 60 -15.18 -10.98 9.75
C GLY A 60 -14.59 -11.43 11.10
N ARG A 61 -13.85 -12.55 11.13
CA ARG A 61 -13.15 -13.04 12.32
C ARG A 61 -11.66 -12.86 12.16
N GLU A 62 -10.99 -12.47 13.25
CA GLU A 62 -9.54 -12.37 13.31
C GLU A 62 -8.87 -13.69 12.92
N ALA A 63 -7.87 -13.57 12.05
CA ALA A 63 -7.08 -14.67 11.53
C ALA A 63 -5.62 -14.23 11.43
N THR A 64 -4.72 -15.22 11.40
CA THR A 64 -3.31 -14.97 11.07
C THR A 64 -3.15 -14.65 9.59
N VAL A 65 -2.05 -13.98 9.24
CA VAL A 65 -1.71 -13.69 7.84
C VAL A 65 -1.58 -14.99 7.02
N ASP A 66 -0.99 -16.04 7.59
CA ASP A 66 -0.84 -17.34 6.92
C ASP A 66 -2.19 -18.00 6.62
N GLU A 67 -3.13 -17.98 7.58
CA GLU A 67 -4.50 -18.49 7.36
C GLU A 67 -5.23 -17.70 6.27
N ALA A 68 -5.06 -16.38 6.25
CA ALA A 68 -5.68 -15.52 5.24
C ALA A 68 -5.10 -15.75 3.83
N ILE A 69 -3.79 -15.99 3.73
CA ILE A 69 -3.13 -16.35 2.47
C ILE A 69 -3.68 -17.68 1.95
N GLU A 70 -3.79 -18.71 2.79
CA GLU A 70 -4.31 -20.02 2.39
C GLU A 70 -5.78 -19.93 1.92
N ALA A 71 -6.61 -19.16 2.65
CA ALA A 71 -7.99 -18.92 2.27
C ALA A 71 -8.09 -18.17 0.93
N ALA A 72 -7.30 -17.11 0.74
CA ALA A 72 -7.26 -16.36 -0.52
C ALA A 72 -6.81 -17.24 -1.69
N ALA A 73 -5.78 -18.08 -1.50
CA ALA A 73 -5.31 -19.01 -2.51
C ALA A 73 -6.40 -20.00 -2.92
N THR A 74 -7.16 -20.54 -1.96
CA THR A 74 -8.30 -21.43 -2.23
C THR A 74 -9.37 -20.72 -3.07
N PHE A 75 -9.77 -19.51 -2.69
CA PHE A 75 -10.76 -18.74 -3.45
C PHE A 75 -10.31 -18.40 -4.87
N LEU A 76 -9.03 -18.05 -5.05
CA LEU A 76 -8.47 -17.77 -6.37
C LEU A 76 -8.38 -19.03 -7.23
N HIS A 77 -8.09 -20.18 -6.64
CA HIS A 77 -8.01 -21.47 -7.34
C HIS A 77 -9.38 -21.97 -7.81
N GLU A 78 -10.42 -21.77 -6.99
CA GLU A 78 -11.79 -22.21 -7.29
C GLU A 78 -12.55 -21.24 -8.21
N ALA A 79 -12.05 -20.02 -8.42
CA ALA A 79 -12.73 -19.00 -9.22
C ALA A 79 -12.69 -19.31 -10.73
N ASP A 80 -13.84 -19.16 -11.39
CA ASP A 80 -13.94 -19.32 -12.85
C ASP A 80 -13.34 -18.13 -13.64
N MET A 81 -13.32 -16.93 -13.04
CA MET A 81 -12.83 -15.70 -13.67
C MET A 81 -12.31 -14.71 -12.60
N PRO A 82 -11.17 -15.01 -11.94
CA PRO A 82 -10.63 -14.15 -10.89
C PRO A 82 -10.14 -12.82 -11.46
N LEU A 83 -10.27 -11.75 -10.67
CA LEU A 83 -9.79 -10.41 -10.99
C LEU A 83 -8.77 -9.94 -9.94
N VAL A 84 -7.57 -9.61 -10.40
CA VAL A 84 -6.55 -8.89 -9.64
C VAL A 84 -6.68 -7.40 -9.95
N TYR A 85 -7.19 -6.62 -9.01
CA TYR A 85 -7.52 -5.20 -9.21
C TYR A 85 -6.78 -4.27 -8.25
N GLY A 86 -6.37 -3.08 -8.75
CA GLY A 86 -5.93 -1.96 -7.91
C GLY A 86 -4.48 -1.54 -8.19
N MET A 87 -3.60 -1.74 -7.20
CA MET A 87 -2.13 -1.62 -7.29
C MET A 87 -1.52 -0.23 -7.63
N SER A 88 -2.28 0.83 -7.90
CA SER A 88 -1.66 2.11 -8.33
C SER A 88 -0.87 2.84 -7.22
N ASN A 89 -0.98 2.41 -5.96
CA ASN A 89 -0.21 2.92 -4.81
C ASN A 89 0.72 1.86 -4.19
N THR A 90 1.06 0.80 -4.93
CA THR A 90 2.11 -0.14 -4.54
C THR A 90 3.34 0.02 -5.43
N THR A 91 4.42 -0.68 -5.09
CA THR A 91 5.66 -0.63 -5.85
C THR A 91 5.56 -1.41 -7.17
N CYS A 92 6.46 -1.12 -8.10
CA CYS A 92 6.56 -1.88 -9.36
C CYS A 92 6.89 -3.35 -9.11
N GLU A 93 7.66 -3.65 -8.06
CA GLU A 93 7.98 -5.01 -7.63
C GLU A 93 6.71 -5.78 -7.27
N ALA A 94 5.84 -5.20 -6.44
CA ALA A 94 4.57 -5.82 -6.08
C ALA A 94 3.64 -5.97 -7.30
N GLN A 95 3.59 -4.97 -8.19
CA GLN A 95 2.83 -5.06 -9.44
C GLN A 95 3.28 -6.22 -10.33
N LYS A 96 4.59 -6.50 -10.41
CA LYS A 96 5.10 -7.66 -11.18
C LYS A 96 4.62 -8.99 -10.61
N GLU A 97 4.59 -9.12 -9.28
CA GLU A 97 4.06 -10.32 -8.63
C GLU A 97 2.55 -10.46 -8.87
N CYS A 98 1.80 -9.35 -8.87
CA CYS A 98 0.38 -9.37 -9.23
C CYS A 98 0.12 -9.80 -10.68
N VAL A 99 0.97 -9.37 -11.63
CA VAL A 99 0.91 -9.82 -13.03
C VAL A 99 1.18 -11.33 -13.11
N ALA A 100 2.25 -11.80 -12.45
CA ALA A 100 2.60 -13.22 -12.44
C ALA A 100 1.49 -14.08 -11.80
N LEU A 101 0.86 -13.58 -10.74
CA LEU A 101 -0.28 -14.23 -10.11
C LEU A 101 -1.48 -14.30 -11.06
N ALA A 102 -1.84 -13.19 -11.73
CA ALA A 102 -2.94 -13.15 -12.67
C ALA A 102 -2.74 -14.15 -13.83
N ASP A 103 -1.52 -14.23 -14.37
CA ASP A 103 -1.16 -15.22 -15.39
C ASP A 103 -1.31 -16.66 -14.86
N LEU A 104 -0.82 -16.93 -13.64
CA LEU A 104 -0.87 -18.26 -13.02
C LEU A 104 -2.31 -18.76 -12.81
N ILE A 105 -3.22 -17.88 -12.38
CA ILE A 105 -4.61 -18.22 -12.10
C ILE A 105 -5.54 -18.07 -13.33
N GLY A 106 -5.00 -17.68 -14.49
CA GLY A 106 -5.80 -17.40 -15.68
C GLY A 106 -6.78 -16.23 -15.51
N GLY A 107 -6.42 -15.26 -14.66
CA GLY A 107 -7.27 -14.16 -14.23
C GLY A 107 -7.16 -12.90 -15.08
N LEU A 108 -8.02 -11.94 -14.76
CA LEU A 108 -7.96 -10.58 -15.28
C LEU A 108 -7.09 -9.72 -14.38
N LEU A 109 -6.39 -8.75 -14.99
CA LEU A 109 -5.59 -7.76 -14.28
C LEU A 109 -6.09 -6.36 -14.66
N ASP A 110 -6.41 -5.53 -13.68
CA ASP A 110 -6.82 -4.15 -13.91
C ASP A 110 -6.37 -3.20 -12.78
N SER A 111 -6.34 -1.90 -13.06
CA SER A 111 -5.93 -0.86 -12.13
C SER A 111 -6.88 0.33 -12.18
N HIS A 112 -6.90 1.16 -11.14
CA HIS A 112 -7.68 2.40 -11.19
C HIS A 112 -6.95 3.46 -12.02
N THR A 113 -7.68 4.19 -12.86
CA THR A 113 -7.15 5.18 -13.81
C THR A 113 -6.72 6.51 -13.16
N SER A 114 -7.17 6.81 -11.95
CA SER A 114 -6.84 8.05 -11.24
C SER A 114 -6.93 7.88 -9.74
N LEU A 115 -6.06 8.60 -9.02
CA LEU A 115 -6.12 8.84 -7.58
C LEU A 115 -6.88 10.12 -7.25
#